data_AF-A0A9P6D9E3-F1
#
_entry.id   AF-A0A9P6D9E3-F1
#
_cell.length_a   1.000
_cell.length_b   1.000
_cell.length_c   1.000
_cell.angle_alpha   90.00
_cell.angle_beta   90.00
_cell.angle_gamma   90.00
#
_symmetry.space_group_name_H-M   'P 1'
#
loop_
_entity.id
_entity.type
_entity.pdbx_description
1 polymer ?
#
loop_
_entity_poly.entity_id
_entity_poly.type
_entity_poly.pdbx_seq_one_letter_code
_entity_poly.pdbx_strand_id
1 'polypeptide(L)'
;MLFLKDDIKTEYHPHSRKLPTVQPFDTYQRRPTIPWAEHPFRSWLDFEVASLALDAALKKEHIKTLVSLFKHCSLDPHQFTIQNAADIDNIWDLAAHKAPEFVWDDIEVEYDGEKMTFEMWYQPLWDWALSLILDSSLVPYFEWNSQRLYKFDGTHFVQFVDEPLTGERLWNMEASNGTPFFFTLYADKSKLSSFGTAKAYPVVAWCANLCTTIRNGRGIGGGTVVGWLPVIKEDSEDSGKRKFIIHKSMVWHQGLGKILNSVQGASYHGYWVTCGDLVKRRFFPIDAFHSHDYEEA
;
A
#
# COMPACT_ATOMS: atom_id res chain seq x y z
N MET A 1 2.60 -14.39 -37.43
CA MET A 1 1.90 -13.19 -36.94
C MET A 1 2.80 -12.00 -37.24
N LEU A 2 2.34 -10.98 -37.96
CA LEU A 2 3.11 -9.77 -38.21
C LEU A 2 2.88 -8.82 -37.03
N PHE A 3 3.94 -8.47 -36.31
CA PHE A 3 3.90 -7.52 -35.21
C PHE A 3 3.97 -6.09 -35.75
N LEU A 4 3.24 -5.18 -35.11
CA LEU A 4 3.27 -3.75 -35.41
C LEU A 4 4.26 -3.04 -34.47
N LYS A 5 4.84 -1.96 -34.97
CA LYS A 5 5.72 -1.11 -34.15
C LYS A 5 4.97 -0.66 -32.90
N ASP A 6 5.65 -0.69 -31.76
CA ASP A 6 5.13 -0.40 -30.43
C ASP A 6 4.24 -1.48 -29.78
N ASP A 7 3.98 -2.61 -30.43
CA ASP A 7 3.28 -3.75 -29.81
C ASP A 7 3.94 -4.18 -28.50
N ILE A 8 3.12 -4.42 -27.47
CA ILE A 8 3.56 -4.86 -26.16
C ILE A 8 3.37 -6.37 -26.04
N LYS A 9 4.47 -7.10 -25.79
CA LYS A 9 4.46 -8.51 -25.45
C LYS A 9 4.63 -8.68 -23.94
N THR A 10 3.73 -9.43 -23.33
CA THR A 10 3.84 -9.90 -21.94
C THR A 10 4.19 -11.37 -21.94
N GLU A 11 5.36 -11.71 -21.41
CA GLU A 11 5.78 -13.08 -21.13
C GLU A 11 5.58 -13.37 -19.65
N TYR A 12 4.91 -14.47 -19.34
CA TYR A 12 4.63 -14.86 -17.95
C TYR A 12 5.62 -15.92 -17.48
N HIS A 13 5.97 -15.88 -16.19
CA HIS A 13 6.84 -16.90 -15.61
C HIS A 13 6.24 -18.31 -15.80
N PRO A 14 7.04 -19.36 -16.10
CA PRO A 14 6.53 -20.71 -16.37
C PRO A 14 5.62 -21.28 -15.27
N HIS A 15 5.82 -20.87 -14.02
CA HIS A 15 4.97 -21.26 -12.89
C HIS A 15 3.52 -20.77 -13.02
N SER A 16 3.29 -19.65 -13.71
CA SER A 16 1.94 -19.12 -13.96
C SER A 16 1.11 -20.00 -14.89
N ARG A 17 1.77 -20.83 -15.72
CA ARG A 17 1.16 -21.64 -16.79
C ARG A 17 0.35 -20.82 -17.82
N LYS A 18 0.60 -19.51 -17.90
CA LYS A 18 -0.02 -18.61 -18.90
C LYS A 18 0.83 -18.58 -20.17
N LEU A 19 0.17 -18.52 -21.33
CA LEU A 19 0.87 -18.30 -22.60
C LEU A 19 1.22 -16.81 -22.76
N PRO A 20 2.33 -16.47 -23.43
CA PRO A 20 2.66 -15.09 -23.75
C PRO A 20 1.54 -14.41 -24.53
N THR A 21 1.29 -13.13 -24.24
CA THR A 21 0.29 -12.32 -24.93
C THR A 21 0.94 -11.14 -25.65
N VAL A 22 0.32 -10.68 -26.74
CA VAL A 22 0.75 -9.48 -27.48
C VAL A 22 -0.45 -8.57 -27.69
N GLN A 23 -0.32 -7.29 -27.37
CA GLN A 23 -1.39 -6.29 -27.47
C GLN A 23 -0.88 -5.00 -28.17
N PRO A 24 -1.70 -4.39 -29.03
CA PRO A 24 -1.40 -3.07 -29.60
C PRO A 24 -1.30 -1.97 -28.52
N PHE A 25 -0.34 -1.05 -28.70
CA PHE A 25 -0.04 0.00 -27.72
C PHE A 25 -1.21 0.93 -27.39
N ASP A 26 -2.06 1.24 -28.37
CA ASP A 26 -3.22 2.14 -28.24
C ASP A 26 -4.37 1.53 -27.41
N THR A 27 -4.52 0.21 -27.48
CA THR A 27 -5.47 -0.57 -26.68
C THR A 27 -4.91 -0.99 -25.33
N TYR A 28 -3.61 -0.80 -25.11
CA TYR A 28 -2.96 -1.00 -23.82
C TYR A 28 -3.37 0.14 -22.87
N GLN A 29 -4.51 -0.05 -22.20
CA GLN A 29 -5.07 0.94 -21.26
C GLN A 29 -5.28 0.33 -19.87
N ARG A 30 -5.17 1.18 -18.83
CA ARG A 30 -5.63 0.85 -17.47
C ARG A 30 -6.94 1.53 -17.03
N ARG A 31 -7.45 2.64 -17.62
CA ARG A 31 -8.73 3.30 -17.20
C ARG A 31 -9.40 4.22 -18.26
N PRO A 32 -10.75 4.43 -18.21
CA PRO A 32 -11.49 5.38 -19.07
C PRO A 32 -11.97 6.68 -18.37
N THR A 33 -12.36 7.71 -19.14
CA THR A 33 -12.90 9.02 -18.68
C THR A 33 -14.22 9.40 -19.38
N ILE A 34 -15.04 10.27 -18.73
CA ILE A 34 -16.41 10.66 -19.15
C ILE A 34 -16.60 12.20 -19.05
N PRO A 35 -17.35 12.89 -19.95
CA PRO A 35 -17.60 14.34 -19.94
C PRO A 35 -18.91 14.78 -19.22
N TRP A 36 -19.02 16.09 -18.90
CA TRP A 36 -20.06 16.73 -18.06
C TRP A 36 -21.08 17.58 -18.86
N ALA A 37 -22.27 17.85 -18.28
CA ALA A 37 -23.34 18.69 -18.84
C ALA A 37 -23.98 19.66 -17.80
N GLU A 38 -24.56 20.76 -18.29
CA GLU A 38 -25.02 21.96 -17.57
C GLU A 38 -26.47 21.86 -17.03
N HIS A 39 -26.59 21.88 -15.69
CA HIS A 39 -27.71 22.29 -14.80
C HIS A 39 -27.35 21.68 -13.43
N PRO A 40 -26.82 22.44 -12.44
CA PRO A 40 -25.99 21.85 -11.40
C PRO A 40 -26.74 20.89 -10.45
N PHE A 41 -28.01 21.17 -10.15
CA PHE A 41 -28.84 20.34 -9.28
C PHE A 41 -30.20 20.10 -9.94
N ARG A 42 -30.66 18.84 -9.96
CA ARG A 42 -31.91 18.42 -10.61
C ARG A 42 -33.05 18.25 -9.62
N SER A 43 -32.76 18.31 -8.31
CA SER A 43 -33.72 18.18 -7.22
C SER A 43 -33.29 18.97 -5.98
N TRP A 44 -34.21 19.17 -5.03
CA TRP A 44 -33.88 19.75 -3.71
C TRP A 44 -32.96 18.84 -2.89
N LEU A 45 -33.16 17.52 -2.98
CA LEU A 45 -32.28 16.54 -2.35
C LEU A 45 -30.85 16.64 -2.92
N ASP A 46 -30.69 16.88 -4.23
CA ASP A 46 -29.37 17.11 -4.84
C ASP A 46 -28.69 18.35 -4.24
N PHE A 47 -29.47 19.40 -3.91
CA PHE A 47 -28.99 20.60 -3.25
C PHE A 47 -28.59 20.33 -1.79
N GLU A 48 -29.40 19.62 -1.01
CA GLU A 48 -29.08 19.28 0.39
C GLU A 48 -27.82 18.41 0.49
N VAL A 49 -27.70 17.41 -0.38
CA VAL A 49 -26.52 16.55 -0.47
C VAL A 49 -25.28 17.35 -0.87
N ALA A 50 -25.42 18.27 -1.84
CA ALA A 50 -24.31 19.12 -2.26
C ALA A 50 -23.92 20.16 -1.20
N SER A 51 -24.88 20.68 -0.44
CA SER A 51 -24.65 21.59 0.69
C SER A 51 -23.90 20.86 1.80
N LEU A 52 -24.37 19.68 2.22
CA LEU A 52 -23.66 18.86 3.22
C LEU A 52 -22.25 18.52 2.77
N ALA A 53 -22.07 18.18 1.49
CA ALA A 53 -20.76 17.91 0.93
C ALA A 53 -19.82 19.14 0.97
N LEU A 54 -20.36 20.34 0.72
CA LEU A 54 -19.62 21.58 0.79
C LEU A 54 -19.27 21.95 2.24
N ASP A 55 -20.24 21.87 3.16
CA ASP A 55 -20.09 22.17 4.58
C ASP A 55 -19.07 21.25 5.25
N ALA A 56 -19.07 19.97 4.89
CA ALA A 56 -18.08 18.98 5.34
C ALA A 56 -16.77 19.01 4.54
N ALA A 57 -16.59 19.97 3.62
CA ALA A 57 -15.41 20.11 2.76
C ALA A 57 -15.00 18.81 2.06
N LEU A 58 -15.98 18.04 1.58
CA LEU A 58 -15.75 16.73 0.96
C LEU A 58 -14.99 16.88 -0.36
N LYS A 59 -13.98 16.02 -0.55
CA LYS A 59 -13.24 15.91 -1.82
C LYS A 59 -14.15 15.35 -2.92
N LYS A 60 -13.88 15.67 -4.19
CA LYS A 60 -14.67 15.19 -5.36
C LYS A 60 -14.91 13.69 -5.37
N GLU A 61 -13.92 12.90 -4.95
CA GLU A 61 -14.04 11.44 -4.80
C GLU A 61 -15.04 11.01 -3.73
N HIS A 62 -15.09 11.68 -2.58
CA HIS A 62 -16.04 11.40 -1.51
C HIS A 62 -17.46 11.74 -1.95
N ILE A 63 -17.64 12.85 -2.67
CA ILE A 63 -18.93 13.24 -3.26
C ILE A 63 -19.40 12.16 -4.24
N LYS A 64 -18.51 11.66 -5.11
CA LYS A 64 -18.84 10.57 -6.05
C LYS A 64 -19.33 9.31 -5.32
N THR A 65 -18.63 8.91 -4.26
CA THR A 65 -19.00 7.74 -3.45
C THR A 65 -20.34 7.96 -2.73
N LEU A 66 -20.54 9.14 -2.12
CA LEU A 66 -21.77 9.50 -1.42
C LEU A 66 -23.00 9.43 -2.36
N VAL A 67 -22.89 10.01 -3.56
CA VAL A 67 -23.94 9.93 -4.59
C VAL A 67 -24.21 8.47 -5.00
N SER A 68 -23.17 7.65 -5.12
CA SER A 68 -23.34 6.21 -5.43
C SER A 68 -24.08 5.47 -4.31
N LEU A 69 -23.79 5.79 -3.04
CA LEU A 69 -24.46 5.18 -1.89
C LEU A 69 -25.94 5.56 -1.85
N PHE A 70 -26.28 6.84 -2.06
CA PHE A 70 -27.69 7.26 -2.12
C PHE A 70 -28.47 6.56 -3.23
N LYS A 71 -27.88 6.40 -4.42
CA LYS A 71 -28.50 5.62 -5.50
C LYS A 71 -28.70 4.17 -5.10
N HIS A 72 -27.72 3.55 -4.44
CA HIS A 72 -27.85 2.17 -3.97
C HIS A 72 -28.97 2.03 -2.93
N CYS A 73 -29.02 2.94 -1.95
CA CYS A 73 -30.07 2.96 -0.93
C CYS A 73 -31.47 3.19 -1.56
N SER A 74 -31.57 3.96 -2.64
CA SER A 74 -32.85 4.15 -3.34
C SER A 74 -33.35 2.90 -4.06
N LEU A 75 -32.44 2.01 -4.47
CA LEU A 75 -32.77 0.75 -5.16
C LEU A 75 -33.18 -0.35 -4.17
N ASP A 76 -32.48 -0.45 -3.03
CA ASP A 76 -32.80 -1.39 -1.96
C ASP A 76 -32.62 -0.74 -0.58
N PRO A 77 -33.65 -0.05 -0.07
CA PRO A 77 -33.57 0.65 1.21
C PRO A 77 -33.28 -0.26 2.40
N HIS A 78 -33.63 -1.54 2.32
CA HIS A 78 -33.46 -2.49 3.42
C HIS A 78 -32.00 -2.90 3.63
N GLN A 79 -31.11 -2.66 2.66
CA GLN A 79 -29.67 -2.92 2.81
C GLN A 79 -28.96 -1.88 3.67
N PHE A 80 -29.51 -0.68 3.83
CA PHE A 80 -28.91 0.36 4.68
C PHE A 80 -29.46 0.25 6.10
N THR A 81 -28.73 -0.46 6.95
CA THR A 81 -29.19 -0.81 8.32
C THR A 81 -28.69 0.14 9.40
N ILE A 82 -27.70 0.98 9.11
CA ILE A 82 -27.10 1.94 10.05
C ILE A 82 -28.13 3.03 10.37
N GLN A 83 -28.49 3.20 11.65
CA GLN A 83 -29.54 4.14 12.05
C GLN A 83 -28.97 5.49 12.51
N ASN A 84 -27.77 5.50 13.10
CA ASN A 84 -27.22 6.68 13.75
C ASN A 84 -25.68 6.64 13.81
N ALA A 85 -25.06 7.73 14.27
CA ALA A 85 -23.60 7.84 14.38
C ALA A 85 -23.00 6.83 15.38
N ALA A 86 -23.68 6.51 16.48
CA ALA A 86 -23.18 5.51 17.43
C ALA A 86 -23.16 4.10 16.83
N ASP A 87 -24.11 3.77 15.93
CA ASP A 87 -24.05 2.51 15.18
C ASP A 87 -22.81 2.48 14.27
N ILE A 88 -22.43 3.61 13.66
CA ILE A 88 -21.21 3.73 12.86
C ILE A 88 -19.98 3.49 13.72
N ASP A 89 -19.87 4.16 14.87
CA ASP A 89 -18.76 3.99 15.79
C ASP A 89 -18.63 2.52 16.24
N ASN A 90 -19.74 1.90 16.65
CA ASN A 90 -19.77 0.49 17.04
C ASN A 90 -19.37 -0.45 15.90
N ILE A 91 -19.82 -0.18 14.67
CA ILE A 91 -19.44 -0.98 13.49
C ILE A 91 -17.96 -0.79 13.18
N TRP A 92 -17.43 0.42 13.31
CA TRP A 92 -16.01 0.70 13.14
C TRP A 92 -15.16 0.00 14.19
N ASP A 93 -15.57 0.00 15.45
CA ASP A 93 -14.89 -0.74 16.50
C ASP A 93 -14.89 -2.24 16.21
N LEU A 94 -16.03 -2.82 15.81
CA LEU A 94 -16.11 -4.23 15.40
C LEU A 94 -15.28 -4.53 14.15
N ALA A 95 -15.20 -3.59 13.21
CA ALA A 95 -14.40 -3.73 11.99
C ALA A 95 -12.90 -3.56 12.25
N ALA A 96 -12.51 -2.73 13.22
CA ALA A 96 -11.12 -2.50 13.59
C ALA A 96 -10.44 -3.81 14.03
N HIS A 97 -11.16 -4.69 14.73
CA HIS A 97 -10.68 -6.03 15.11
C HIS A 97 -10.43 -6.97 13.91
N LYS A 98 -10.85 -6.61 12.69
CA LYS A 98 -10.54 -7.35 11.46
C LYS A 98 -9.24 -6.88 10.80
N ALA A 99 -8.74 -5.70 11.17
CA ALA A 99 -7.45 -5.20 10.75
C ALA A 99 -6.38 -5.60 11.80
N PRO A 100 -5.11 -5.75 11.41
CA PRO A 100 -4.03 -5.93 12.37
C PRO A 100 -4.00 -4.75 13.35
N GLU A 101 -3.80 -5.04 14.63
CA GLU A 101 -3.71 -4.00 15.65
C GLU A 101 -2.32 -3.33 15.64
N PHE A 102 -2.29 -2.05 16.00
CA PHE A 102 -1.03 -1.39 16.34
C PHE A 102 -0.58 -1.86 17.72
N VAL A 103 0.67 -2.29 17.81
CA VAL A 103 1.36 -2.60 19.06
C VAL A 103 2.24 -1.43 19.49
N TRP A 104 2.31 -1.23 20.79
CA TRP A 104 3.24 -0.30 21.42
C TRP A 104 4.50 -1.04 21.84
N ASP A 105 5.65 -0.41 21.66
CA ASP A 105 6.95 -0.97 22.02
C ASP A 105 8.01 0.15 22.19
N ASP A 106 9.07 -0.16 22.92
CA ASP A 106 10.15 0.77 23.24
C ASP A 106 11.41 0.49 22.42
N ILE A 107 12.01 1.54 21.88
CA ILE A 107 13.31 1.52 21.22
C ILE A 107 14.38 1.97 22.22
N GLU A 108 15.35 1.12 22.52
CA GLU A 108 16.45 1.43 23.43
C GLU A 108 17.77 1.64 22.68
N VAL A 109 18.31 2.85 22.74
CA VAL A 109 19.57 3.21 22.09
C VAL A 109 20.50 3.86 23.10
N GLU A 110 21.76 3.43 23.12
CA GLU A 110 22.81 4.06 23.92
C GLU A 110 23.34 5.32 23.22
N TYR A 111 23.42 6.43 23.96
CA TYR A 111 23.98 7.71 23.52
C TYR A 111 24.81 8.31 24.65
N ASP A 112 26.09 8.59 24.36
CA ASP A 112 27.04 9.19 25.31
C ASP A 112 27.14 8.47 26.67
N GLY A 113 26.96 7.15 26.67
CA GLY A 113 27.00 6.30 27.87
C GLY A 113 25.69 6.22 28.64
N GLU A 114 24.63 6.91 28.17
CA GLU A 114 23.29 6.82 28.72
C GLU A 114 22.37 6.01 27.80
N LYS A 115 21.47 5.22 28.39
CA LYS A 115 20.43 4.53 27.63
C LYS A 115 19.23 5.46 27.47
N MET A 116 18.87 5.75 26.23
CA MET A 116 17.68 6.51 25.88
C MET A 116 16.60 5.57 25.36
N THR A 117 15.37 5.81 25.78
CA THR A 117 14.19 5.03 25.39
C THR A 117 13.23 5.90 24.59
N PHE A 118 12.75 5.37 23.46
CA PHE A 118 11.80 6.04 22.58
C PHE A 118 10.58 5.16 22.32
N GLU A 119 9.40 5.70 22.60
CA GLU A 119 8.14 5.00 22.35
C GLU A 119 7.83 4.92 20.85
N MET A 120 7.32 3.77 20.42
CA MET A 120 6.91 3.52 19.04
C MET A 120 5.59 2.76 18.99
N TRP A 121 4.74 3.15 18.03
CA TRP A 121 3.55 2.40 17.66
C TRP A 121 3.74 1.82 16.26
N TYR A 122 3.50 0.52 16.10
CA TYR A 122 3.62 -0.12 14.79
C TYR A 122 2.70 -1.32 14.61
N GLN A 123 2.48 -1.71 13.37
CA GLN A 123 1.87 -2.98 13.01
C GLN A 123 3.00 -3.92 12.54
N PRO A 124 3.08 -5.15 13.06
CA PRO A 124 3.99 -6.14 12.51
C PRO A 124 3.74 -6.29 11.00
N LEU A 125 4.78 -6.09 10.19
CA LEU A 125 4.61 -6.01 8.74
C LEU A 125 4.02 -7.30 8.14
N TRP A 126 4.34 -8.45 8.72
CA TRP A 126 3.78 -9.72 8.26
C TRP A 126 2.28 -9.87 8.57
N ASP A 127 1.81 -9.38 9.71
CA ASP A 127 0.38 -9.44 10.06
C ASP A 127 -0.44 -8.55 9.12
N TRP A 128 0.10 -7.36 8.80
CA TRP A 128 -0.43 -6.53 7.74
C TRP A 128 -0.43 -7.22 6.37
N ALA A 129 0.66 -7.87 5.98
CA ALA A 129 0.71 -8.63 4.73
C ALA A 129 -0.35 -9.73 4.67
N LEU A 130 -0.52 -10.49 5.76
CA LEU A 130 -1.52 -11.54 5.87
C LEU A 130 -2.93 -11.00 5.73
N SER A 131 -3.24 -9.83 6.30
CA SER A 131 -4.54 -9.19 6.12
C SER A 131 -4.89 -8.95 4.65
N LEU A 132 -3.91 -8.61 3.81
CA LEU A 132 -4.09 -8.44 2.37
C LEU A 132 -4.22 -9.78 1.64
N ILE A 133 -3.39 -10.77 1.99
CA ILE A 133 -3.36 -12.11 1.36
C ILE A 133 -4.67 -12.88 1.62
N LEU A 134 -5.25 -12.69 2.80
CA LEU A 134 -6.48 -13.37 3.23
C LEU A 134 -7.74 -12.70 2.70
N ASP A 135 -7.68 -11.44 2.25
CA ASP A 135 -8.82 -10.72 1.70
C ASP A 135 -9.18 -11.24 0.29
N SER A 136 -10.32 -11.91 0.19
CA SER A 136 -10.82 -12.46 -1.08
C SER A 136 -11.18 -11.39 -2.11
N SER A 137 -11.47 -10.15 -1.69
CA SER A 137 -11.74 -9.03 -2.59
C SER A 137 -10.49 -8.54 -3.32
N LEU A 138 -9.30 -8.78 -2.75
CA LEU A 138 -8.02 -8.40 -3.34
C LEU A 138 -7.44 -9.45 -4.28
N VAL A 139 -7.84 -10.72 -4.14
CA VAL A 139 -7.40 -11.86 -4.96
C VAL A 139 -7.29 -11.54 -6.46
N PRO A 140 -8.30 -10.94 -7.12
CA PRO A 140 -8.26 -10.70 -8.56
C PRO A 140 -7.19 -9.70 -8.99
N TYR A 141 -6.65 -8.92 -8.05
CA TYR A 141 -5.69 -7.85 -8.30
C TYR A 141 -4.26 -8.22 -7.93
N PHE A 142 -4.04 -9.41 -7.36
CA PHE A 142 -2.71 -9.94 -7.08
C PHE A 142 -2.08 -10.55 -8.32
N GLU A 143 -0.84 -10.14 -8.58
CA GLU A 143 0.08 -10.79 -9.49
C GLU A 143 1.09 -11.59 -8.65
N TRP A 144 0.83 -12.89 -8.51
CA TRP A 144 1.67 -13.80 -7.73
C TRP A 144 2.95 -14.22 -8.44
N ASN A 145 2.97 -14.10 -9.77
CA ASN A 145 4.08 -14.52 -10.61
C ASN A 145 4.68 -13.32 -11.34
N SER A 146 6.00 -13.34 -11.48
CA SER A 146 6.78 -12.39 -12.26
C SER A 146 6.43 -12.47 -13.75
N GLN A 147 6.69 -11.36 -14.43
CA GLN A 147 6.43 -11.20 -15.85
C GLN A 147 7.67 -10.59 -16.51
N ARG A 148 7.79 -10.69 -17.82
CA ARG A 148 8.74 -9.90 -18.62
C ARG A 148 7.96 -9.16 -19.68
N LEU A 149 8.20 -7.86 -19.76
CA LEU A 149 7.57 -7.01 -20.75
C LEU A 149 8.55 -6.67 -21.85
N TYR A 150 8.07 -6.74 -23.08
CA TYR A 150 8.83 -6.37 -24.25
C TYR A 150 8.03 -5.43 -25.14
N LYS A 151 8.72 -4.47 -25.76
CA LYS A 151 8.15 -3.56 -26.74
C LYS A 151 8.79 -3.82 -28.10
N PHE A 152 7.98 -3.95 -29.14
CA PHE A 152 8.48 -4.17 -30.50
C PHE A 152 9.00 -2.86 -31.12
N ASP A 153 10.27 -2.81 -31.51
CA ASP A 153 10.89 -1.61 -32.10
C ASP A 153 10.69 -1.49 -33.63
N GLY A 154 10.03 -2.49 -34.24
CA GLY A 154 9.89 -2.66 -35.68
C GLY A 154 10.76 -3.80 -36.25
N THR A 155 11.72 -4.29 -35.47
CA THR A 155 12.63 -5.38 -35.84
C THR A 155 12.70 -6.47 -34.77
N HIS A 156 12.81 -6.08 -33.50
CA HIS A 156 12.98 -6.98 -32.36
C HIS A 156 12.10 -6.54 -31.18
N PHE A 157 11.84 -7.49 -30.28
CA PHE A 157 11.24 -7.20 -28.99
C PHE A 157 12.33 -6.80 -27.99
N VAL A 158 12.29 -5.56 -27.52
CA VAL A 158 13.23 -5.01 -26.54
C VAL A 158 12.57 -5.02 -25.17
N GLN A 159 13.24 -5.62 -24.18
CA GLN A 159 12.71 -5.73 -22.82
C GLN A 159 12.68 -4.35 -22.12
N PHE A 160 11.66 -4.10 -21.33
CA PHE A 160 11.60 -2.97 -20.41
C PHE A 160 11.06 -3.41 -19.04
N VAL A 161 11.32 -2.58 -18.03
CA VAL A 161 10.85 -2.78 -16.65
C VAL A 161 10.01 -1.56 -16.30
N ASP A 162 8.75 -1.78 -15.92
CA ASP A 162 7.83 -0.73 -15.47
C ASP A 162 7.46 -0.90 -13.99
N GLU A 163 7.42 -2.14 -13.52
CA GLU A 163 7.03 -2.54 -12.18
C GLU A 163 8.06 -3.49 -11.55
N PRO A 164 8.15 -3.55 -10.21
CA PRO A 164 9.02 -4.51 -9.52
C PRO A 164 8.84 -5.93 -10.06
N LEU A 165 7.60 -6.40 -10.23
CA LEU A 165 7.24 -7.74 -10.73
C LEU A 165 7.78 -8.07 -12.14
N THR A 166 8.17 -7.05 -12.91
CA THR A 166 8.72 -7.20 -14.26
C THR A 166 10.25 -7.23 -14.30
N GLY A 167 10.87 -7.01 -13.14
CA GLY A 167 12.32 -7.00 -12.99
C GLY A 167 12.95 -8.39 -13.04
N GLU A 168 14.13 -8.46 -13.66
CA GLU A 168 14.89 -9.70 -13.84
C GLU A 168 15.26 -10.39 -12.52
N ARG A 169 15.52 -9.61 -11.47
CA ARG A 169 15.83 -10.15 -10.13
C ARG A 169 14.69 -11.02 -9.59
N LEU A 170 13.44 -10.60 -9.81
CA LEU A 170 12.27 -11.32 -9.31
C LEU A 170 12.02 -12.60 -10.11
N TRP A 171 12.16 -12.51 -11.44
CA TRP A 171 12.06 -13.66 -12.32
C TRP A 171 12.98 -14.80 -11.88
N ASN A 172 14.22 -14.47 -11.54
CA ASN A 172 15.21 -15.46 -11.10
C ASN A 172 14.94 -16.02 -9.68
N MET A 173 14.30 -15.25 -8.80
CA MET A 173 13.94 -15.69 -7.45
C MET A 173 12.77 -16.69 -7.44
N GLU A 174 11.84 -16.56 -8.38
CA GLU A 174 10.64 -17.40 -8.44
C GLU A 174 10.93 -18.86 -8.83
N ALA A 175 12.13 -19.17 -9.33
CA ALA A 175 12.52 -20.49 -9.81
C ALA A 175 12.54 -21.62 -8.74
N SER A 176 12.29 -21.33 -7.46
CA SER A 176 12.53 -22.23 -6.31
C SER A 176 11.28 -22.77 -5.58
N ASN A 177 10.12 -22.89 -6.26
CA ASN A 177 8.83 -23.33 -5.66
C ASN A 177 8.28 -22.41 -4.54
N GLY A 178 8.74 -21.17 -4.46
CA GLY A 178 8.21 -20.13 -3.58
C GLY A 178 7.39 -19.09 -4.33
N THR A 179 6.51 -18.39 -3.63
CA THR A 179 5.82 -17.19 -4.11
C THR A 179 6.46 -15.97 -3.45
N PRO A 180 7.29 -15.21 -4.17
CA PRO A 180 7.85 -13.98 -3.64
C PRO A 180 6.75 -12.96 -3.30
N PHE A 181 6.82 -12.36 -2.12
CA PHE A 181 5.86 -11.35 -1.64
C PHE A 181 6.59 -10.05 -1.33
N PHE A 182 6.28 -8.98 -2.05
CA PHE A 182 7.13 -7.78 -2.06
C PHE A 182 6.55 -6.63 -1.27
N PHE A 183 7.41 -6.05 -0.44
CA PHE A 183 7.14 -4.81 0.27
C PHE A 183 7.82 -3.63 -0.40
N THR A 184 7.11 -2.52 -0.44
CA THR A 184 7.72 -1.20 -0.63
C THR A 184 7.44 -0.41 0.63
N LEU A 185 8.51 0.09 1.26
CA LEU A 185 8.41 0.92 2.45
C LEU A 185 8.86 2.34 2.12
N TYR A 186 8.09 3.30 2.63
CA TYR A 186 8.38 4.71 2.56
C TYR A 186 8.25 5.33 3.94
N ALA A 187 9.17 6.21 4.31
CA ALA A 187 8.99 7.06 5.48
C ALA A 187 9.57 8.45 5.23
N ASP A 188 8.82 9.46 5.64
CA ASP A 188 9.16 10.86 5.46
C ASP A 188 8.52 11.71 6.58
N LYS A 189 9.19 12.79 6.96
CA LYS A 189 8.75 13.66 8.04
C LYS A 189 7.53 14.46 7.61
N SER A 190 6.38 14.07 8.14
CA SER A 190 5.10 14.69 7.80
C SER A 190 4.56 15.54 8.94
N LYS A 191 3.95 16.68 8.61
CA LYS A 191 3.10 17.43 9.55
C LYS A 191 1.74 16.74 9.62
N LEU A 192 1.30 16.41 10.83
CA LEU A 192 0.01 15.77 11.04
C LEU A 192 -1.11 16.82 10.95
N SER A 193 -1.90 16.77 9.87
CA SER A 193 -2.90 17.80 9.56
C SER A 193 -3.97 17.97 10.64
N SER A 194 -4.29 16.92 11.39
CA SER A 194 -5.26 16.93 12.49
C SER A 194 -4.66 17.34 13.85
N PHE A 195 -3.33 17.37 13.98
CA PHE A 195 -2.62 17.64 15.25
C PHE A 195 -1.75 18.90 15.20
N GLY A 196 -2.10 19.85 14.33
CA GLY A 196 -1.46 21.17 14.26
C GLY A 196 0.02 21.11 13.88
N THR A 197 0.92 21.40 14.83
CA THR A 197 2.37 21.44 14.62
C THR A 197 3.07 20.11 14.89
N ALA A 198 2.34 19.07 15.31
CA ALA A 198 2.91 17.76 15.55
C ALA A 198 3.50 17.19 14.24
N LYS A 199 4.75 16.71 14.34
CA LYS A 199 5.43 16.00 13.27
C LYS A 199 5.50 14.53 13.64
N ALA A 200 5.45 13.67 12.63
CA ALA A 200 5.72 12.25 12.80
C ALA A 200 6.42 11.72 11.55
N TYR A 201 7.06 10.56 11.70
CA TYR A 201 7.61 9.78 10.60
C TYR A 201 6.73 8.54 10.38
N PRO A 202 5.61 8.67 9.64
CA PRO A 202 4.83 7.51 9.24
C PRO A 202 5.66 6.61 8.33
N VAL A 203 5.72 5.32 8.65
CA VAL A 203 6.18 4.28 7.75
C VAL A 203 4.97 3.77 6.99
N VAL A 204 4.95 3.99 5.68
CA VAL A 204 3.88 3.55 4.78
C VAL A 204 4.37 2.32 4.01
N ALA A 205 3.56 1.27 4.02
CA ALA A 205 3.81 0.04 3.29
C ALA A 205 2.85 -0.13 2.11
N TRP A 206 3.39 -0.67 1.02
CA TRP A 206 2.63 -1.17 -0.12
C TRP A 206 3.02 -2.61 -0.45
N CYS A 207 2.03 -3.37 -0.90
CA CYS A 207 2.27 -4.69 -1.50
C CYS A 207 2.55 -4.50 -3.00
N ALA A 208 3.77 -4.79 -3.42
CA ALA A 208 4.16 -4.66 -4.83
C ALA A 208 3.55 -5.75 -5.73
N ASN A 209 3.03 -6.85 -5.16
CA ASN A 209 2.26 -7.85 -5.90
C ASN A 209 0.85 -7.38 -6.27
N LEU A 210 0.34 -6.29 -5.67
CA LEU A 210 -0.93 -5.70 -6.07
C LEU A 210 -0.75 -4.81 -7.30
N CYS A 211 -1.70 -4.87 -8.23
CA CYS A 211 -1.67 -4.02 -9.41
C CYS A 211 -1.71 -2.53 -9.02
N THR A 212 -1.07 -1.67 -9.82
CA THR A 212 -0.90 -0.23 -9.49
C THR A 212 -2.20 0.51 -9.21
N THR A 213 -3.28 0.11 -9.86
CA THR A 213 -4.62 0.66 -9.70
C THR A 213 -5.11 0.56 -8.26
N ILE A 214 -4.83 -0.57 -7.60
CA ILE A 214 -5.18 -0.83 -6.19
C ILE A 214 -4.11 -0.25 -5.28
N ARG A 215 -2.84 -0.53 -5.58
CA ARG A 215 -1.69 -0.08 -4.78
C ARG A 215 -1.65 1.44 -4.58
N ASN A 216 -1.98 2.20 -5.63
CA ASN A 216 -2.03 3.67 -5.60
C ASN A 216 -3.45 4.21 -5.31
N GLY A 217 -4.40 3.32 -5.00
CA GLY A 217 -5.75 3.67 -4.58
C GLY A 217 -5.80 4.14 -3.12
N ARG A 218 -6.97 4.63 -2.71
CA ARG A 218 -7.26 5.07 -1.33
C ARG A 218 -8.06 4.03 -0.52
N GLY A 219 -8.31 2.86 -1.10
CA GLY A 219 -9.07 1.78 -0.49
C GLY A 219 -8.19 0.65 0.03
N ILE A 220 -8.82 -0.48 0.35
CA ILE A 220 -8.15 -1.70 0.77
C ILE A 220 -7.10 -2.12 -0.28
N GLY A 221 -5.89 -2.49 0.18
CA GLY A 221 -4.74 -2.81 -0.68
C GLY A 221 -3.92 -1.60 -1.17
N GLY A 222 -4.36 -0.37 -0.86
CA GLY A 222 -3.57 0.83 -1.03
C GLY A 222 -2.47 1.00 0.01
N GLY A 223 -1.72 2.11 -0.07
CA GLY A 223 -0.68 2.43 0.91
C GLY A 223 -1.23 2.55 2.31
N THR A 224 -0.65 1.81 3.26
CA THR A 224 -1.11 1.76 4.65
C THR A 224 0.02 2.16 5.59
N VAL A 225 -0.27 2.98 6.59
CA VAL A 225 0.70 3.28 7.66
C VAL A 225 0.85 2.03 8.51
N VAL A 226 2.08 1.53 8.62
CA VAL A 226 2.44 0.35 9.43
C VAL A 226 3.33 0.71 10.63
N GLY A 227 3.68 1.98 10.80
CA GLY A 227 4.48 2.41 11.93
C GLY A 227 4.61 3.92 12.05
N TRP A 228 4.92 4.35 13.26
CA TRP A 228 5.21 5.75 13.59
C TRP A 228 6.58 5.81 14.23
N LEU A 229 7.60 6.17 13.44
CA LEU A 229 8.95 6.30 13.98
C LEU A 229 9.06 7.55 14.86
N PRO A 230 9.84 7.48 15.95
CA PRO A 230 9.91 8.55 16.93
C PRO A 230 10.55 9.81 16.33
N VAL A 231 10.03 10.97 16.76
CA VAL A 231 10.66 12.26 16.49
C VAL A 231 11.57 12.61 17.65
N ILE A 232 12.87 12.48 17.41
CA ILE A 232 13.91 12.82 18.39
C ILE A 232 14.06 14.34 18.43
N LYS A 233 13.99 14.92 19.63
CA LYS A 233 14.22 16.36 19.81
C LYS A 233 15.72 16.63 19.74
N GLU A 234 16.09 17.58 18.89
CA GLU A 234 17.47 18.04 18.73
C GLU A 234 17.62 19.38 19.45
N ASP A 235 18.42 19.38 20.51
CA ASP A 235 18.75 20.60 21.23
C ASP A 235 19.90 21.35 20.52
N SER A 236 20.03 22.65 20.78
CA SER A 236 21.07 23.49 20.16
C SER A 236 22.48 22.99 20.41
N GLU A 237 22.70 22.29 21.52
CA GLU A 237 23.99 21.71 21.87
C GLU A 237 24.33 20.50 20.99
N ASP A 238 23.35 19.74 20.55
CA ASP A 238 23.55 18.54 19.73
C ASP A 238 23.45 18.79 18.22
N SER A 239 23.03 20.00 17.85
CA SER A 239 22.78 20.35 16.47
C SER A 239 24.02 20.24 15.57
N GLY A 240 23.90 19.44 14.52
CA GLY A 240 24.98 19.21 13.55
C GLY A 240 26.15 18.36 14.06
N LYS A 241 26.06 17.81 15.28
CA LYS A 241 27.07 16.86 15.77
C LYS A 241 26.90 15.51 15.10
N ARG A 242 27.98 15.00 14.50
CA ARG A 242 28.02 13.66 13.89
C ARG A 242 27.55 12.55 14.85
N LYS A 243 27.89 12.64 16.13
CA LYS A 243 27.46 11.66 17.15
C LYS A 243 25.94 11.63 17.27
N PHE A 244 25.28 12.79 17.26
CA PHE A 244 23.84 12.89 17.37
C PHE A 244 23.12 12.41 16.09
N ILE A 245 23.67 12.71 14.92
CA ILE A 245 23.16 12.16 13.64
C ILE A 245 23.20 10.62 13.64
N ILE A 246 24.31 10.02 14.09
CA ILE A 246 24.43 8.57 14.23
C ILE A 246 23.39 8.04 15.23
N HIS A 247 23.18 8.72 16.35
CA HIS A 247 22.16 8.34 17.32
C HIS A 247 20.76 8.33 16.72
N LYS A 248 20.39 9.38 15.97
CA LYS A 248 19.10 9.43 15.24
C LYS A 248 18.96 8.24 14.28
N SER A 249 19.98 7.94 13.49
CA SER A 249 19.97 6.78 12.57
C SER A 249 19.86 5.44 13.31
N MET A 250 20.51 5.27 14.47
CA MET A 250 20.37 4.07 15.29
C MET A 250 18.93 3.84 15.78
N VAL A 251 18.29 4.88 16.30
CA VAL A 251 16.88 4.82 16.74
C VAL A 251 15.98 4.47 15.55
N TRP A 252 16.23 5.08 14.39
CA TRP A 252 15.50 4.80 13.16
C TRP A 252 15.62 3.34 12.73
N HIS A 253 16.84 2.83 12.59
CA HIS A 253 17.10 1.45 12.17
C HIS A 253 16.53 0.43 13.15
N GLN A 254 16.59 0.69 14.46
CA GLN A 254 15.96 -0.17 15.45
C GLN A 254 14.44 -0.16 15.33
N GLY A 255 13.82 1.02 15.16
CA GLY A 255 12.37 1.14 14.96
C GLY A 255 11.89 0.41 13.70
N LEU A 256 12.60 0.59 12.59
CA LEU A 256 12.32 -0.16 11.36
C LEU A 256 12.53 -1.68 11.55
N GLY A 257 13.55 -2.06 12.33
CA GLY A 257 13.80 -3.43 12.75
C GLY A 257 12.61 -4.06 13.47
N LYS A 258 11.92 -3.32 14.35
CA LYS A 258 10.69 -3.80 15.02
C LYS A 258 9.57 -4.11 14.02
N ILE A 259 9.33 -3.23 13.05
CA ILE A 259 8.34 -3.43 11.98
C ILE A 259 8.66 -4.70 11.17
N LEU A 260 9.92 -4.84 10.76
CA LEU A 260 10.41 -5.94 9.92
C LEU A 260 10.62 -7.27 10.67
N ASN A 261 10.66 -7.26 12.00
CA ASN A 261 10.99 -8.46 12.78
C ASN A 261 10.06 -9.64 12.45
N SER A 262 8.77 -9.36 12.26
CA SER A 262 7.75 -10.36 11.91
C SER A 262 7.99 -11.05 10.56
N VAL A 263 8.68 -10.40 9.61
CA VAL A 263 8.93 -10.99 8.28
C VAL A 263 10.19 -11.84 8.23
N GLN A 264 11.09 -11.72 9.22
CA GLN A 264 12.40 -12.36 9.20
C GLN A 264 12.31 -13.89 9.06
N GLY A 265 11.50 -14.55 9.89
CA GLY A 265 11.36 -16.01 9.81
C GLY A 265 10.80 -16.47 8.47
N ALA A 266 9.79 -15.75 7.96
CA ALA A 266 9.15 -16.05 6.70
C ALA A 266 10.08 -15.80 5.49
N SER A 267 10.98 -14.82 5.55
CA SER A 267 11.90 -14.53 4.44
C SER A 267 12.96 -15.62 4.25
N TYR A 268 13.43 -16.25 5.32
CA TYR A 268 14.40 -17.36 5.23
C TYR A 268 13.75 -18.71 4.91
N HIS A 269 12.61 -19.00 5.54
CA HIS A 269 12.03 -20.35 5.50
C HIS A 269 10.79 -20.45 4.61
N GLY A 270 10.22 -19.32 4.19
CA GLY A 270 8.91 -19.26 3.57
C GLY A 270 7.80 -19.53 4.58
N TYR A 271 6.61 -18.99 4.30
CA TYR A 271 5.44 -19.15 5.16
C TYR A 271 4.24 -19.64 4.34
N TRP A 272 3.63 -20.75 4.76
CA TRP A 272 2.49 -21.32 4.06
C TRP A 272 1.19 -20.62 4.47
N VAL A 273 0.47 -20.07 3.51
CA VAL A 273 -0.83 -19.41 3.72
C VAL A 273 -1.86 -19.99 2.76
N THR A 274 -3.05 -20.29 3.26
CA THR A 274 -4.24 -20.49 2.44
C THR A 274 -4.81 -19.11 2.14
N CYS A 275 -4.70 -18.64 0.90
CA CYS A 275 -5.06 -17.27 0.55
C CYS A 275 -6.59 -17.10 0.47
N GLY A 276 -7.08 -15.87 0.24
CA GLY A 276 -8.51 -15.58 0.06
C GLY A 276 -9.19 -16.36 -1.08
N ASP A 277 -8.42 -16.94 -2.00
CA ASP A 277 -8.88 -17.82 -3.10
C ASP A 277 -8.84 -19.31 -2.74
N LEU A 278 -8.58 -19.64 -1.47
CA LEU A 278 -8.42 -21.00 -0.94
C LEU A 278 -7.23 -21.77 -1.51
N VAL A 279 -6.36 -21.12 -2.30
CA VAL A 279 -5.13 -21.74 -2.81
C VAL A 279 -4.03 -21.56 -1.78
N LYS A 280 -3.38 -22.69 -1.44
CA LYS A 280 -2.26 -22.71 -0.52
C LYS A 280 -0.97 -22.31 -1.25
N ARG A 281 -0.33 -21.23 -0.80
CA ARG A 281 0.92 -20.69 -1.35
C ARG A 281 1.99 -20.61 -0.27
N ARG A 282 3.26 -20.78 -0.65
CA ARG A 282 4.41 -20.59 0.25
C ARG A 282 5.04 -19.24 -0.06
N PHE A 283 4.77 -18.26 0.79
CA PHE A 283 5.25 -16.91 0.58
C PHE A 283 6.65 -16.70 1.12
N PHE A 284 7.46 -15.97 0.37
CA PHE A 284 8.76 -15.48 0.81
C PHE A 284 8.68 -13.96 0.79
N PRO A 285 8.45 -13.30 1.94
CA PRO A 285 8.49 -11.85 2.03
C PRO A 285 9.87 -11.33 1.67
N ILE A 286 9.91 -10.40 0.73
CA ILE A 286 11.11 -9.77 0.21
C ILE A 286 10.93 -8.27 0.28
N ASP A 287 11.96 -7.66 0.80
CA ASP A 287 12.08 -6.23 0.84
C ASP A 287 12.55 -5.70 -0.52
N ALA A 288 11.64 -5.07 -1.28
CA ALA A 288 11.93 -4.69 -2.66
C ALA A 288 12.52 -3.29 -2.75
N PHE A 289 11.97 -2.33 -2.00
CA PHE A 289 12.31 -0.91 -2.12
C PHE A 289 12.14 -0.17 -0.79
N HIS A 290 13.19 0.57 -0.44
CA HIS A 290 13.28 1.49 0.69
C HIS A 290 13.45 2.91 0.16
N SER A 291 12.47 3.77 0.40
CA SER A 291 12.59 5.20 0.09
C SER A 291 12.36 5.99 1.35
N HIS A 292 13.44 6.44 1.97
CA HIS A 292 13.39 7.06 3.29
C HIS A 292 14.13 8.39 3.27
N ASP A 293 13.46 9.44 3.73
CA ASP A 293 14.06 10.75 4.00
C ASP A 293 14.10 10.95 5.51
N TYR A 294 15.01 10.22 6.16
CA TYR A 294 15.31 10.40 7.56
C TYR A 294 16.56 11.26 7.72
N GLU A 295 16.66 11.97 8.84
CA GLU A 295 17.76 12.91 9.16
C GLU A 295 19.08 12.18 9.47
N GLU A 296 19.51 11.30 8.56
CA GLU A 296 20.77 10.55 8.59
C GLU A 296 21.96 11.36 8.02
N ALA A 297 21.70 12.58 7.53
CA ALA A 297 22.65 13.50 6.94
C ALA A 297 22.70 14.84 7.69
#